data_AF-A0AAN1U9J4-F1
#
_entry.id   AF-A0AAN1U9J4-F1
#
_cell.length_a   1.000
_cell.length_b   1.000
_cell.length_c   1.000
_cell.angle_alpha   90.00
_cell.angle_beta   90.00
_cell.angle_gamma   90.00
#
_symmetry.space_group_name_H-M   'P 1'
#
loop_
_entity.id
_entity.type
_entity.pdbx_description
1 polymer ?
#
loop_
_entity_poly.entity_id
_entity_poly.type
_entity_poly.pdbx_seq_one_letter_code
_entity_poly.pdbx_strand_id
1 'polypeptide(L)'
;MAGHVAFPVFHYGGCAYTAELMSFSLLLPRLWRICGGLLAATGTVMGALTAHLPDSAFAAGGRVMAHSGMEMQMWQGIALVALGLTTKPQAGRILLAGGCGLVLGTLLFCAGVYYTAFTGHHAAHVAPTGGSLLILSWLLLSISWMCRA
;
A
#
# COMPACT_ATOMS: atom_id res chain seq x y z
N MET A 1 24.15 50.80 38.17
CA MET A 1 24.64 49.45 37.81
C MET A 1 23.45 48.50 37.76
N ALA A 2 23.50 47.52 36.83
CA ALA A 2 22.45 46.59 36.39
C ALA A 2 21.47 47.22 35.38
N GLY A 3 21.38 46.80 34.11
CA GLY A 3 21.90 45.62 33.42
C GLY A 3 20.85 45.23 32.37
N HIS A 4 20.94 45.79 31.17
CA HIS A 4 20.06 45.44 30.05
C HIS A 4 20.31 43.97 29.67
N VAL A 5 19.35 43.10 29.97
CA VAL A 5 19.37 41.71 29.52
C VAL A 5 18.88 41.69 28.08
N ALA A 6 19.81 41.66 27.13
CA ALA A 6 19.51 41.37 25.74
C ALA A 6 19.21 39.88 25.61
N PHE A 7 17.96 39.52 25.32
CA PHE A 7 17.63 38.17 24.88
C PHE A 7 18.16 37.96 23.46
N PRO A 8 18.82 36.83 23.14
CA PRO A 8 19.18 36.54 21.76
C PRO A 8 17.91 36.18 20.99
N VAL A 9 17.56 37.02 20.01
CA VAL A 9 16.58 36.67 18.96
C VAL A 9 17.25 35.67 18.03
N PHE A 10 17.01 34.38 18.24
CA PHE A 10 17.34 33.35 17.27
C PHE A 10 16.37 33.48 16.09
N HIS A 11 16.83 34.10 15.00
CA HIS A 11 16.16 34.02 13.71
C HIS A 11 16.31 32.59 13.15
N TYR A 12 15.32 31.73 13.43
CA TYR A 12 15.15 30.50 12.67
C TYR A 12 14.57 30.85 11.30
N GLY A 13 15.42 31.27 10.37
CA GLY A 13 15.10 31.40 8.94
C GLY A 13 14.81 30.06 8.25
N GLY A 14 14.45 29.02 9.03
CA GLY A 14 14.40 27.57 8.81
C GLY A 14 13.02 26.96 8.52
N CYS A 15 11.97 27.64 8.98
CA CYS A 15 10.74 26.97 9.40
C CYS A 15 9.88 26.43 8.25
N ALA A 16 9.87 27.12 7.09
CA ALA A 16 9.00 26.73 5.98
C ALA A 16 9.47 25.44 5.29
N TYR A 17 10.78 25.31 5.02
CA TYR A 17 11.32 24.16 4.31
C TYR A 17 11.36 22.89 5.17
N THR A 18 11.64 23.01 6.47
CA THR A 18 11.56 21.86 7.38
C THR A 18 10.11 21.41 7.63
N ALA A 19 9.15 22.33 7.67
CA ALA A 19 7.72 21.99 7.77
C ALA A 19 7.19 21.29 6.51
N GLU A 20 7.59 21.75 5.31
CA GLU A 20 7.27 21.11 4.04
C GLU A 20 7.87 19.68 3.95
N LEU A 21 9.16 19.52 4.29
CA LEU A 21 9.83 18.21 4.33
C LEU A 21 9.22 17.25 5.37
N MET A 22 8.90 17.74 6.59
CA MET A 22 8.20 16.95 7.60
C MET A 22 6.80 16.53 7.15
N SER A 23 6.11 17.40 6.41
CA SER A 23 4.79 17.10 5.85
C SER A 23 4.86 15.97 4.84
N PHE A 24 5.77 16.04 3.85
CA PHE A 24 5.99 14.96 2.88
C PHE A 24 6.39 13.64 3.53
N SER A 25 7.24 13.66 4.55
CA SER A 25 7.68 12.47 5.28
C SER A 25 6.57 11.77 6.08
N LEU A 26 5.53 12.50 6.52
CA LEU A 26 4.38 11.94 7.23
C LEU A 26 3.22 11.54 6.30
N LEU A 27 3.17 12.10 5.09
CA LEU A 27 2.15 11.76 4.10
C LEU A 27 2.25 10.31 3.63
N LEU A 28 3.46 9.81 3.39
CA LEU A 28 3.64 8.46 2.84
C LEU A 28 3.14 7.35 3.78
N PRO A 29 3.49 7.31 5.08
CA PRO A 29 2.92 6.32 6.01
C PRO A 29 1.39 6.47 6.19
N ARG A 30 0.85 7.68 6.05
CA ARG A 30 -0.61 7.91 6.04
C ARG A 30 -1.26 7.30 4.80
N LEU A 31 -0.68 7.53 3.62
CA LEU A 31 -1.18 6.97 2.36
C LEU A 31 -1.17 5.44 2.40
N TRP A 32 -0.13 4.80 2.91
CA TRP A 32 -0.11 3.35 3.04
C TRP A 32 -1.22 2.81 3.94
N ARG A 33 -1.50 3.46 5.07
CA ARG A 33 -2.65 3.07 5.93
C ARG A 33 -3.98 3.24 5.21
N ILE A 34 -4.16 4.35 4.49
CA ILE A 34 -5.39 4.62 3.74
C ILE A 34 -5.57 3.56 2.65
N CYS A 35 -4.54 3.33 1.83
CA CYS A 35 -4.57 2.30 0.78
C CYS A 35 -4.82 0.91 1.36
N GLY A 36 -4.14 0.55 2.44
CA GLY A 36 -4.33 -0.74 3.11
C GLY A 36 -5.75 -0.94 3.65
N GLY A 37 -6.31 0.11 4.28
CA GLY A 37 -7.70 0.10 4.75
C GLY A 37 -8.71 -0.02 3.60
N LEU A 38 -8.50 0.70 2.49
CA LEU A 38 -9.35 0.60 1.29
C LEU A 38 -9.27 -0.79 0.65
N LEU A 39 -8.08 -1.38 0.57
CA LEU A 39 -7.90 -2.74 0.06
C LEU A 39 -8.60 -3.77 0.95
N ALA A 40 -8.51 -3.64 2.28
CA ALA A 40 -9.23 -4.51 3.21
C ALA A 40 -10.75 -4.34 3.12
N ALA A 41 -11.24 -3.10 2.99
CA ALA A 41 -12.66 -2.83 2.83
C ALA A 41 -13.21 -3.43 1.53
N THR A 42 -12.53 -3.20 0.40
CA THR A 42 -12.92 -3.77 -0.90
C THR A 42 -12.71 -5.29 -0.95
N GLY A 43 -11.73 -5.83 -0.23
CA GLY A 43 -11.55 -7.28 -0.04
C GLY A 43 -12.71 -7.89 0.75
N THR A 44 -13.20 -7.19 1.77
CA THR A 44 -14.41 -7.58 2.52
C THR A 44 -15.65 -7.59 1.62
N VAL A 45 -15.81 -6.58 0.75
CA VAL A 45 -16.88 -6.56 -0.26
C VAL A 45 -16.76 -7.78 -1.17
N MET A 46 -15.57 -8.05 -1.71
CA MET A 46 -15.34 -9.24 -2.54
C MET A 46 -15.64 -10.54 -1.79
N GLY A 47 -15.29 -10.64 -0.51
CA GLY A 47 -15.60 -11.79 0.32
C GLY A 47 -17.11 -12.02 0.42
N ALA A 48 -17.87 -10.96 0.70
CA ALA A 48 -19.34 -11.03 0.69
C ALA A 48 -19.89 -11.44 -0.68
N LEU A 49 -19.34 -10.90 -1.77
CA LEU A 49 -19.77 -11.28 -3.12
C LEU A 49 -19.51 -12.77 -3.39
N THR A 50 -18.32 -13.27 -3.07
CA THR A 50 -17.97 -14.68 -3.26
C THR A 50 -18.73 -15.63 -2.34
N ALA A 51 -19.28 -15.15 -1.22
CA ALA A 51 -20.09 -15.96 -0.31
C ALA A 51 -21.58 -15.98 -0.68
N HIS A 52 -22.12 -14.88 -1.21
CA HIS A 52 -23.56 -14.69 -1.32
C HIS A 52 -24.11 -14.59 -2.75
N LEU A 53 -23.29 -14.24 -3.76
CA LEU A 53 -23.79 -14.26 -5.15
C LEU A 53 -24.01 -15.71 -5.62
N PRO A 54 -25.00 -15.96 -6.48
CA PRO A 54 -25.19 -17.27 -7.11
C PRO A 54 -24.07 -17.59 -8.10
N ASP A 55 -23.85 -18.88 -8.41
CA ASP A 55 -22.79 -19.31 -9.33
C ASP A 55 -22.93 -18.73 -10.74
N SER A 56 -24.16 -18.43 -11.17
CA SER A 56 -24.46 -17.78 -12.44
C SER A 56 -23.88 -16.36 -12.58
N ALA A 57 -23.47 -15.74 -11.48
CA ALA A 57 -22.83 -14.42 -11.49
C ALA A 57 -21.32 -14.49 -11.79
N PHE A 58 -20.74 -15.70 -11.86
CA PHE A 58 -19.32 -15.92 -12.13
C PHE A 58 -19.14 -16.69 -13.43
N ALA A 59 -18.00 -16.48 -14.09
CA ALA A 59 -17.57 -17.34 -15.17
C ALA A 59 -17.21 -18.75 -14.65
N ALA A 60 -16.98 -19.70 -15.55
CA ALA A 60 -16.56 -21.06 -15.17
C ALA A 60 -15.26 -21.01 -14.32
N GLY A 61 -15.34 -21.51 -13.08
CA GLY A 61 -14.24 -21.44 -12.10
C GLY A 61 -14.02 -20.05 -11.48
N GLY A 62 -14.78 -19.04 -11.89
CA GLY A 62 -14.60 -17.64 -11.52
C GLY A 62 -14.78 -17.37 -10.03
N ARG A 63 -15.69 -18.07 -9.33
CA ARG A 63 -15.85 -17.89 -7.88
C ARG A 63 -14.56 -18.21 -7.11
N VAL A 64 -13.91 -19.33 -7.45
CA VAL A 64 -12.65 -19.73 -6.81
C VAL A 64 -11.55 -18.71 -7.12
N MET A 65 -11.47 -18.24 -8.36
CA MET A 65 -10.53 -17.18 -8.75
C MET A 65 -10.77 -15.89 -7.97
N ALA A 66 -12.03 -15.44 -7.87
CA ALA A 66 -12.40 -14.25 -7.10
C ALA A 66 -12.05 -14.41 -5.61
N HIS A 67 -12.25 -15.61 -5.04
CA HIS A 67 -11.88 -15.89 -3.66
C HIS A 67 -10.36 -15.79 -3.45
N SER A 68 -9.55 -16.40 -4.31
CA SER A 68 -8.09 -16.29 -4.25
C SER A 68 -7.60 -14.85 -4.44
N GLY A 69 -8.23 -14.09 -5.36
CA GLY A 69 -7.94 -12.67 -5.54
C GLY A 69 -8.26 -11.85 -4.29
N MET A 70 -9.36 -12.17 -3.60
CA MET A 70 -9.79 -11.55 -2.35
C MET A 70 -8.83 -11.83 -1.21
N GLU A 71 -8.38 -13.08 -1.04
CA GLU A 71 -7.38 -13.42 -0.03
C GLU A 71 -6.08 -12.65 -0.25
N MET A 72 -5.57 -12.65 -1.48
CA MET A 72 -4.37 -11.88 -1.82
C MET A 72 -4.57 -10.39 -1.54
N GLN A 73 -5.71 -9.82 -1.92
CA GLN A 73 -6.02 -8.42 -1.64
C GLN A 73 -6.01 -8.10 -0.14
N MET A 74 -6.60 -8.96 0.68
CA MET A 74 -6.66 -8.80 2.13
C MET A 74 -5.28 -8.83 2.76
N TRP A 75 -4.44 -9.80 2.39
CA TRP A 75 -3.07 -9.90 2.90
C TRP A 75 -2.23 -8.67 2.57
N GLN A 76 -2.33 -8.18 1.33
CA GLN A 76 -1.60 -6.99 0.92
C GLN A 76 -2.15 -5.71 1.57
N GLY A 77 -3.47 -5.64 1.79
CA GLY A 77 -4.10 -4.55 2.54
C GLY A 77 -3.58 -4.47 3.99
N ILE A 78 -3.57 -5.60 4.71
CA ILE A 78 -3.04 -5.70 6.07
C ILE A 78 -1.55 -5.31 6.11
N ALA A 79 -0.76 -5.80 5.15
CA ALA A 79 0.65 -5.46 5.03
C ALA A 79 0.88 -3.95 4.88
N LEU A 80 0.09 -3.26 4.05
CA LEU A 80 0.17 -1.79 3.91
C LEU A 80 -0.21 -1.04 5.18
N VAL A 81 -1.23 -1.50 5.91
CA VAL A 81 -1.58 -0.91 7.21
C VAL A 81 -0.41 -1.07 8.19
N ALA A 82 0.15 -2.27 8.29
CA ALA A 82 1.31 -2.53 9.14
C ALA A 82 2.53 -1.68 8.74
N LEU A 83 2.80 -1.58 7.44
CA LEU A 83 3.89 -0.76 6.90
C LEU A 83 3.70 0.72 7.26
N GLY A 84 2.50 1.27 7.10
CA GLY A 84 2.21 2.65 7.45
C GLY A 84 2.16 2.95 8.95
N LEU A 85 1.97 1.94 9.81
CA LEU A 85 2.08 2.07 11.28
C LEU A 85 3.53 1.99 11.78
N THR A 86 4.38 1.23 11.10
CA THR A 86 5.77 0.95 11.53
C THR A 86 6.81 1.87 10.89
N THR A 87 6.47 2.51 9.78
CA THR A 87 7.41 3.34 9.03
C THR A 87 7.69 4.66 9.74
N LYS A 88 8.97 4.93 10.00
CA LYS A 88 9.46 6.20 10.53
C LYS A 88 9.59 7.25 9.40
N PRO A 89 9.55 8.56 9.72
CA PRO A 89 9.58 9.66 8.72
C PRO A 89 10.77 9.64 7.74
N GLN A 90 11.87 8.98 8.11
CA GLN A 90 13.05 8.78 7.26
C GLN A 90 12.99 7.43 6.50
N ALA A 91 11.95 7.25 5.70
CA ALA A 91 11.83 6.10 4.81
C ALA A 91 12.90 6.15 3.71
N GLY A 92 13.68 5.08 3.55
CA GLY A 92 14.67 4.97 2.47
C GLY A 92 13.99 4.73 1.11
N ARG A 93 14.69 5.02 0.02
CA ARG A 93 14.17 4.85 -1.36
C ARG A 93 13.71 3.41 -1.65
N ILE A 94 14.39 2.42 -1.07
CA ILE A 94 14.06 0.98 -1.23
C ILE A 94 12.72 0.67 -0.54
N LEU A 95 12.50 1.17 0.68
CA LEU A 95 11.23 1.01 1.40
C LEU A 95 10.07 1.64 0.63
N LEU A 96 10.29 2.84 0.07
CA LEU A 96 9.31 3.53 -0.76
C LEU A 96 8.95 2.71 -2.00
N ALA A 97 9.96 2.22 -2.73
CA ALA A 97 9.75 1.40 -3.92
C ALA A 97 8.96 0.12 -3.59
N GLY A 98 9.30 -0.56 -2.48
CA GLY A 98 8.58 -1.74 -2.00
C GLY A 98 7.12 -1.44 -1.64
N GLY A 99 6.87 -0.37 -0.88
CA GLY A 99 5.50 0.01 -0.49
C GLY A 99 4.63 0.42 -1.69
N CYS A 100 5.17 1.22 -2.61
CA CYS A 100 4.46 1.60 -3.84
C CYS A 100 4.20 0.41 -4.76
N GLY A 101 5.19 -0.49 -4.90
CA GLY A 101 5.02 -1.71 -5.67
C GLY A 101 3.97 -2.64 -5.06
N LEU A 102 3.83 -2.66 -3.74
CA LEU A 102 2.78 -3.41 -3.06
C LEU A 102 1.39 -2.90 -3.48
N VAL A 103 1.18 -1.57 -3.47
CA VAL A 103 -0.09 -0.95 -3.90
C VAL A 103 -0.38 -1.29 -5.37
N LEU A 104 0.56 -0.98 -6.27
CA LEU A 104 0.37 -1.15 -7.71
C LEU A 104 0.22 -2.63 -8.10
N GLY A 105 1.04 -3.49 -7.52
CA GLY A 105 1.00 -4.93 -7.73
C GLY A 105 -0.34 -5.53 -7.30
N THR A 106 -0.86 -5.14 -6.13
CA THR A 106 -2.19 -5.60 -5.68
C THR A 106 -3.29 -5.15 -6.62
N LEU A 107 -3.29 -3.87 -7.02
CA LEU A 107 -4.32 -3.35 -7.92
C LEU A 107 -4.32 -4.08 -9.26
N LEU A 108 -3.16 -4.27 -9.88
CA LEU A 108 -3.04 -4.99 -11.15
C LEU A 108 -3.43 -6.47 -11.01
N PHE A 109 -2.91 -7.15 -9.97
CA PHE A 109 -3.19 -8.55 -9.73
C PHE A 109 -4.69 -8.79 -9.51
N CYS A 110 -5.27 -8.09 -8.53
CA CYS A 110 -6.66 -8.28 -8.13
C CYS A 110 -7.62 -7.82 -9.23
N ALA A 111 -7.36 -6.69 -9.90
CA ALA A 111 -8.21 -6.25 -11.02
C ALA A 111 -8.21 -7.28 -12.16
N GLY A 112 -7.05 -7.82 -12.54
CA GLY A 112 -6.96 -8.84 -13.59
C GLY A 112 -7.66 -10.15 -13.21
N VAL A 113 -7.50 -10.59 -11.97
CA VAL A 113 -8.15 -11.81 -11.45
C VAL A 113 -9.66 -11.63 -11.38
N TYR A 114 -10.16 -10.54 -10.78
CA TYR A 114 -11.61 -10.29 -10.67
C TYR A 114 -12.26 -10.07 -12.02
N TYR A 115 -11.62 -9.33 -12.92
CA TYR A 115 -12.11 -9.17 -14.28
C TYR A 115 -12.33 -10.53 -14.95
N THR A 116 -11.33 -11.41 -14.86
CA THR A 116 -11.42 -12.77 -15.41
C THR A 116 -12.50 -13.59 -14.71
N ALA A 117 -12.60 -13.47 -13.38
CA ALA A 117 -13.57 -14.21 -12.57
C ALA A 117 -15.03 -13.87 -12.90
N PHE A 118 -15.33 -12.60 -13.15
CA PHE A 118 -16.70 -12.15 -13.44
C PHE A 118 -17.06 -12.22 -14.92
N THR A 119 -16.11 -11.96 -15.83
CA THR A 119 -16.41 -11.88 -17.28
C THR A 119 -16.06 -13.16 -18.04
N GLY A 120 -15.17 -14.00 -17.50
CA GLY A 120 -14.57 -15.13 -18.22
C GLY A 120 -13.52 -14.71 -19.26
N HIS A 121 -13.33 -13.41 -19.50
CA HIS A 121 -12.30 -12.92 -20.40
C HIS A 121 -10.98 -12.74 -19.66
N HIS A 122 -9.92 -13.35 -20.18
CA HIS A 122 -8.60 -13.20 -19.61
C HIS A 122 -8.01 -11.82 -19.96
N ALA A 123 -7.81 -10.98 -18.94
CA ALA A 123 -6.98 -9.79 -19.05
C ALA A 123 -5.51 -10.23 -19.13
N ALA A 124 -5.08 -10.67 -20.31
CA ALA A 124 -3.79 -11.30 -20.54
C ALA A 124 -2.66 -10.42 -19.99
N HIS A 125 -1.72 -11.06 -19.27
CA HIS A 125 -0.55 -10.44 -18.63
C HIS A 125 -0.81 -9.49 -17.46
N VAL A 126 -2.02 -8.94 -17.29
CA VAL A 126 -2.29 -7.98 -16.19
C VAL A 126 -2.08 -8.62 -14.81
N ALA A 127 -2.73 -9.77 -14.56
CA ALA A 127 -2.57 -10.47 -13.29
C ALA A 127 -1.13 -11.00 -13.07
N PRO A 128 -0.47 -11.65 -14.05
CA PRO A 128 0.93 -12.05 -13.94
C PRO A 128 1.88 -10.87 -13.63
N THR A 129 1.75 -9.74 -14.33
CA THR A 129 2.57 -8.55 -14.07
C THR A 129 2.34 -8.01 -12.67
N GLY A 130 1.09 -7.96 -12.21
CA GLY A 130 0.75 -7.59 -10.83
C GLY A 130 1.42 -8.52 -9.81
N GLY A 131 1.34 -9.83 -10.03
CA GLY A 131 1.98 -10.83 -9.18
C GLY A 131 3.51 -10.69 -9.13
N SER A 132 4.17 -10.47 -10.27
CA SER A 132 5.61 -10.21 -10.33
C SER A 132 5.99 -8.94 -9.57
N LEU A 133 5.20 -7.87 -9.68
CA LEU A 133 5.41 -6.65 -8.90
C LEU A 133 5.27 -6.90 -7.40
N LEU A 134 4.28 -7.71 -6.97
CA LEU A 134 4.13 -8.08 -5.57
C LEU A 134 5.34 -8.84 -5.03
N ILE A 135 5.85 -9.81 -5.79
CA ILE A 135 7.06 -10.56 -5.42
C ILE A 135 8.25 -9.60 -5.26
N LEU A 136 8.51 -8.75 -6.27
CA LEU A 136 9.60 -7.78 -6.20
C LEU A 136 9.44 -6.81 -5.03
N SER A 137 8.21 -6.39 -4.74
CA SER A 137 7.92 -5.47 -3.64
C SER A 137 8.28 -6.06 -2.29
N TRP A 138 7.89 -7.31 -2.02
CA TRP A 138 8.24 -8.01 -0.79
C TRP A 138 9.75 -8.23 -0.64
N LEU A 139 10.46 -8.50 -1.74
CA LEU A 139 11.92 -8.60 -1.75
C LEU A 139 12.57 -7.25 -1.40
N LEU A 140 12.10 -6.15 -1.99
CA LEU A 140 12.62 -4.81 -1.68
C LEU A 140 12.34 -4.41 -0.23
N LEU A 141 11.15 -4.70 0.30
CA LEU A 141 10.83 -4.46 1.70
C LEU A 141 11.77 -5.23 2.63
N SER A 142 12.00 -6.52 2.35
CA SER A 142 12.93 -7.37 3.09
C SER A 142 14.36 -6.80 3.09
N ILE A 143 14.86 -6.40 1.92
CA ILE A 143 16.19 -5.77 1.79
C ILE A 143 16.23 -4.46 2.58
N SER A 144 15.18 -3.63 2.48
CA SER A 144 15.12 -2.36 3.20
C SER A 144 15.11 -2.53 4.71
N TRP A 145 14.51 -3.60 5.24
CA TRP A 145 14.52 -3.88 6.67
C TRP A 145 15.89 -4.41 7.11
N MET A 146 16.52 -5.28 6.31
CA MET A 146 17.87 -5.79 6.58
C MET A 146 18.90 -4.68 6.65
N CYS A 147 18.88 -3.73 5.71
CA CYS A 147 19.83 -2.62 5.69
C CYS A 147 19.56 -1.54 6.76
N ARG A 148 18.44 -1.63 7.50
CA ARG A 148 18.06 -0.68 8.57
C ARG A 148 18.12 -1.30 9.97
N ALA A 149 18.37 -2.61 10.07
CA ALA A 149 18.60 -3.34 11.32
C ALA A 149 20.07 -3.19 11.75
#